data_AF-A0A2E7SFS9-F1
#
_entry.id   AF-A0A2E7SFS9-F1
#
_cell.length_a   1.000
_cell.length_b   1.000
_cell.length_c   1.000
_cell.angle_alpha   90.00
_cell.angle_beta   90.00
_cell.angle_gamma   90.00
#
_symmetry.space_group_name_H-M   'P 1'
#
loop_
_entity.id
_entity.type
_entity.pdbx_description
1 polymer ?
#
loop_
_entity_poly.entity_id
_entity_poly.type
_entity_poly.pdbx_seq_one_letter_code
_entity_poly.pdbx_strand_id
1 'polypeptide(L)'
;MPVYCPKCEGPNEATAKFCLQCGNDFEEDGLITSTGHDVKALKEAIKSRDDLSMAEKFDLIAKVEEGQNPIELGIAASADQSSSEETTTVPGPKTPSDSTSTAFHTNPAAAAAVALVSHESDAWGMVMSGRVKTTEPVFQQAMNLGMDASHHIHDISHGGIDETNLTNDDLRAIPVLKPPKRSFCPKCGSDILSHSNLQWKKWRDHSAEVVQLQAQAAMEASLVQIAAHYVTAIDELEIANKELEEKLANVDTKALEKKIEPQVRKKVREELEKEYKSKSVATADAQPAKVTATRTGKSKPQTKSKPGGAAGLFGGGPKVTKKFEGDPKDKVDWFLAEALDTIYDPHGTGKALKPKTILARSSDGNVRVQDVVRIYADEGEEGLSELAWTSPSTRYIIEAFDSC
;
A
#
# COMPACT_ATOMS: atom_id res chain seq x y z
N MET A 1 -12.65 -11.62 -17.60
CA MET A 1 -12.03 -12.14 -18.84
C MET A 1 -12.80 -13.39 -19.25
N PRO A 2 -13.67 -13.31 -20.27
CA PRO A 2 -14.74 -14.28 -20.49
C PRO A 2 -14.78 -14.93 -21.88
N VAL A 3 -13.73 -14.76 -22.69
CA VAL A 3 -13.54 -15.52 -23.93
C VAL A 3 -12.39 -16.51 -23.74
N TYR A 4 -12.53 -17.67 -24.37
CA TYR A 4 -11.71 -18.84 -24.10
C TYR A 4 -11.01 -19.32 -25.36
N CYS A 5 -9.86 -19.97 -25.18
CA CYS A 5 -9.20 -20.66 -26.27
C CYS A 5 -9.98 -21.95 -26.61
N PRO A 6 -10.32 -22.22 -27.88
CA PRO A 6 -11.03 -23.45 -28.25
C PRO A 6 -10.21 -24.73 -28.02
N LYS A 7 -8.87 -24.64 -27.91
CA LYS A 7 -7.99 -25.82 -27.74
C LYS A 7 -7.68 -26.17 -26.29
N CYS A 8 -7.59 -25.18 -25.40
CA CYS A 8 -7.16 -25.40 -24.01
C CYS A 8 -8.10 -24.78 -22.97
N GLU A 9 -9.21 -24.18 -23.41
CA GLU A 9 -10.21 -23.52 -22.56
C GLU A 9 -9.63 -22.47 -21.60
N GLY A 10 -8.43 -21.99 -21.90
CA GLY A 10 -7.76 -20.96 -21.11
C GLY A 10 -8.41 -19.59 -21.33
N PRO A 11 -8.49 -18.72 -20.31
CA PRO A 11 -9.03 -17.38 -20.46
C PRO A 11 -8.09 -16.54 -21.35
N ASN A 12 -8.66 -15.82 -22.32
CA ASN A 12 -7.93 -14.93 -23.22
C ASN A 12 -8.65 -13.58 -23.36
N GLU A 13 -7.97 -12.59 -23.94
CA GLU A 13 -8.56 -11.30 -24.30
C GLU A 13 -9.24 -11.39 -25.68
N ALA A 14 -10.35 -10.68 -25.87
CA ALA A 14 -11.10 -10.67 -27.14
C ALA A 14 -10.34 -10.10 -28.34
N THR A 15 -9.24 -9.39 -28.06
CA THR A 15 -8.32 -8.81 -29.05
C THR A 15 -7.01 -9.60 -29.20
N ALA A 16 -6.85 -10.70 -28.45
CA ALA A 16 -5.65 -11.53 -28.54
C ALA A 16 -5.56 -12.22 -29.90
N LYS A 17 -4.35 -12.25 -30.47
CA LYS A 17 -4.06 -12.95 -31.74
C LYS A 17 -3.64 -14.40 -31.55
N PHE A 18 -3.12 -14.75 -30.38
CA PHE A 18 -2.66 -16.10 -30.06
C PHE A 18 -2.92 -16.41 -28.59
N CYS A 19 -3.12 -17.70 -28.28
CA CYS A 19 -3.27 -18.16 -26.91
C CYS A 19 -1.91 -18.22 -26.22
N LEU A 20 -1.74 -17.48 -25.13
CA LEU A 20 -0.50 -17.48 -24.34
C LEU A 20 -0.21 -18.80 -23.63
N GLN A 21 -1.23 -19.66 -23.47
CA GLN A 21 -1.12 -20.89 -22.69
C GLN A 21 -0.84 -22.13 -23.55
N CYS A 22 -1.38 -22.21 -24.77
CA CYS A 22 -1.21 -23.36 -25.67
C CYS A 22 -0.64 -23.03 -27.05
N GLY A 23 -0.40 -21.74 -27.34
CA GLY A 23 0.17 -21.29 -28.62
C GLY A 23 -0.79 -21.36 -29.81
N ASN A 24 -2.10 -21.53 -29.58
CA ASN A 24 -3.09 -21.54 -30.65
C ASN A 24 -3.20 -20.18 -31.35
N ASP A 25 -3.30 -20.16 -32.67
CA ASP A 25 -3.53 -18.95 -33.47
C ASP A 25 -5.03 -18.65 -33.55
N PHE A 26 -5.43 -17.45 -33.14
CA PHE A 26 -6.83 -17.00 -33.17
C PHE A 26 -7.24 -16.36 -34.51
N GLU A 27 -6.30 -16.19 -35.45
CA GLU A 27 -6.62 -15.81 -36.82
C GLU A 27 -7.19 -16.99 -37.64
N GLU A 28 -6.77 -18.22 -37.31
CA GLU A 28 -7.29 -19.46 -37.91
C GLU A 28 -8.45 -20.06 -37.10
N ASP A 29 -8.28 -20.24 -35.79
CA ASP A 29 -9.27 -20.82 -34.87
C ASP A 29 -9.78 -19.73 -33.91
N GLY A 30 -10.92 -19.12 -34.23
CA GLY A 30 -11.47 -17.97 -33.49
C GLY A 30 -11.68 -18.21 -31.98
N LEU A 31 -11.67 -17.12 -31.22
CA LEU A 31 -11.98 -17.14 -29.79
C LEU A 31 -13.42 -17.58 -29.56
N ILE A 32 -13.64 -18.38 -28.52
CA ILE A 32 -14.99 -18.84 -28.15
C ILE A 32 -15.51 -18.12 -26.91
N THR A 33 -16.82 -17.90 -26.83
CA THR A 33 -17.50 -17.45 -25.61
C THR A 33 -17.57 -18.58 -24.58
N SER A 34 -17.97 -18.25 -23.34
CA SER A 34 -18.32 -19.23 -22.28
C SER A 34 -19.26 -20.35 -22.72
N THR A 35 -20.09 -20.08 -23.74
CA THR A 35 -21.07 -21.01 -24.31
C THR A 35 -20.55 -21.78 -25.53
N GLY A 36 -19.26 -21.65 -25.87
CA GLY A 36 -18.62 -22.36 -26.98
C GLY A 36 -18.86 -21.74 -28.37
N HIS A 37 -19.55 -20.61 -28.47
CA HIS A 37 -19.79 -19.93 -29.74
C HIS A 37 -18.59 -19.08 -30.16
N ASP A 38 -18.20 -19.16 -31.44
CA ASP A 38 -17.13 -18.34 -32.02
C ASP A 38 -17.52 -16.85 -32.04
N VAL A 39 -16.68 -16.04 -31.40
CA VAL A 39 -16.80 -14.59 -31.28
C VAL A 39 -16.78 -13.91 -32.66
N LYS A 40 -16.01 -14.42 -33.62
CA LYS A 40 -15.94 -13.85 -34.98
C LYS A 40 -17.24 -14.08 -35.75
N ALA A 41 -17.77 -15.29 -35.67
CA ALA A 41 -19.06 -15.64 -36.27
C ALA A 41 -20.22 -14.81 -35.67
N LEU A 42 -20.21 -14.59 -34.35
CA LEU A 42 -21.20 -13.74 -33.67
C LEU A 42 -21.12 -12.28 -34.12
N LYS A 43 -19.91 -11.73 -34.28
CA LYS A 43 -19.73 -10.36 -34.80
C LYS A 43 -20.24 -10.21 -36.23
N GLU A 44 -20.02 -11.21 -37.07
CA GLU A 44 -20.54 -11.21 -38.45
C GLU A 44 -22.07 -11.32 -38.47
N ALA A 45 -22.65 -12.17 -37.62
CA ALA A 45 -24.10 -12.27 -37.46
C ALA A 45 -24.74 -10.94 -37.01
N ILE A 46 -24.16 -10.26 -36.01
CA ILE A 46 -24.65 -8.94 -35.55
C ILE A 46 -24.54 -7.88 -36.66
N LYS A 47 -23.46 -7.90 -37.45
CA LYS A 47 -23.28 -6.96 -38.57
C LYS A 47 -24.34 -7.16 -39.65
N SER A 48 -24.69 -8.42 -39.95
CA SER A 48 -25.69 -8.78 -40.97
C SER A 48 -27.14 -8.51 -40.60
N ARG A 49 -27.43 -8.16 -39.35
CA ARG A 49 -28.79 -7.89 -38.86
C ARG A 49 -29.29 -6.51 -39.30
N ASP A 50 -30.18 -6.43 -40.27
CA ASP A 50 -30.73 -5.16 -40.75
C ASP A 50 -31.81 -4.56 -39.82
N ASP A 51 -32.23 -5.30 -38.80
CA ASP A 51 -33.23 -4.92 -37.81
C ASP A 51 -32.67 -4.06 -36.66
N LEU A 52 -31.34 -3.91 -36.57
CA LEU A 52 -30.64 -3.16 -35.52
C LEU A 52 -30.01 -1.89 -36.05
N SER A 53 -30.07 -0.82 -35.25
CA SER A 53 -29.32 0.40 -35.55
C SER A 53 -27.81 0.19 -35.43
N MET A 54 -27.01 1.03 -36.09
CA MET A 54 -25.55 0.92 -36.00
C MET A 54 -25.04 1.02 -34.56
N ALA A 55 -25.68 1.84 -33.72
CA ALA A 55 -25.33 1.96 -32.31
C ALA A 55 -25.57 0.65 -31.55
N GLU A 56 -26.74 0.02 -31.73
CA GLU A 56 -27.07 -1.26 -31.09
C GLU A 56 -26.17 -2.40 -31.57
N LYS A 57 -25.74 -2.37 -32.84
CA LYS A 57 -24.75 -3.33 -33.37
C LYS A 57 -23.41 -3.19 -32.66
N PHE A 58 -22.92 -1.96 -32.46
CA PHE A 58 -21.65 -1.73 -31.75
C PHE A 58 -21.74 -2.15 -30.28
N ASP A 59 -22.86 -1.87 -29.62
CA ASP A 59 -23.09 -2.26 -28.22
C ASP A 59 -23.16 -3.78 -28.05
N LEU A 60 -23.82 -4.50 -28.97
CA LEU A 60 -23.88 -5.97 -28.93
C LEU A 60 -22.51 -6.60 -29.23
N ILE A 61 -21.72 -6.02 -30.14
CA ILE A 61 -20.36 -6.47 -30.42
C ILE A 61 -19.48 -6.28 -29.18
N ALA A 62 -19.57 -5.14 -28.51
CA ALA A 62 -18.82 -4.88 -27.28
C ALA A 62 -19.20 -5.88 -26.18
N LYS A 63 -20.49 -6.15 -25.99
CA LYS A 63 -20.97 -7.16 -25.02
C LYS A 63 -20.47 -8.57 -25.30
N VAL A 64 -20.36 -8.96 -26.58
CA VAL A 64 -19.81 -10.26 -26.99
C VAL A 64 -18.28 -10.31 -26.80
N GLU A 65 -17.57 -9.20 -27.03
CA GLU A 65 -16.12 -9.10 -26.72
C GLU A 65 -15.85 -9.10 -25.21
N GLU A 66 -16.76 -8.53 -24.43
CA GLU A 66 -16.82 -8.64 -22.97
C GLU A 66 -17.39 -10.01 -22.52
N GLY A 67 -17.58 -10.96 -23.44
CA GLY A 67 -17.98 -12.35 -23.24
C GLY A 67 -19.25 -12.56 -22.43
N GLN A 68 -20.21 -11.66 -22.60
CA GLN A 68 -21.60 -11.93 -22.21
C GLN A 68 -22.16 -13.10 -23.03
N ASN A 69 -23.06 -13.88 -22.42
CA ASN A 69 -23.64 -15.06 -23.04
C ASN A 69 -24.44 -14.67 -24.29
N PRO A 70 -24.08 -15.14 -25.50
CA PRO A 70 -24.76 -14.77 -26.74
C PRO A 70 -26.22 -15.27 -26.80
N ILE A 71 -26.56 -16.28 -26.00
CA ILE A 71 -27.93 -16.80 -25.84
C ILE A 71 -28.78 -15.80 -25.04
N GLU A 72 -28.25 -15.23 -23.95
CA GLU A 72 -28.95 -14.22 -23.15
C GLU A 72 -29.10 -12.89 -23.92
N LEU A 73 -28.16 -12.60 -24.82
CA LEU A 73 -28.24 -11.45 -25.73
C LEU A 73 -29.20 -11.66 -26.91
N GLY A 74 -29.82 -12.84 -27.03
CA GLY A 74 -30.74 -13.17 -28.13
C GLY A 74 -30.06 -13.22 -29.50
N ILE A 75 -28.75 -13.46 -29.54
CA ILE A 75 -27.94 -13.54 -30.78
C ILE A 75 -27.84 -15.00 -31.24
N ALA A 76 -27.79 -15.95 -30.30
CA ALA A 76 -27.75 -17.39 -30.56
C ALA A 76 -28.96 -18.09 -29.91
N ALA A 77 -29.48 -19.13 -30.56
CA ALA A 77 -30.52 -19.98 -29.99
C ALA A 77 -29.90 -20.99 -29.02
N SER A 78 -30.55 -21.24 -27.88
CA SER A 78 -30.20 -22.39 -27.04
C SER A 78 -30.56 -23.68 -27.79
N ALA A 79 -29.67 -24.68 -27.76
CA ALA A 79 -29.90 -25.97 -28.41
C ALA A 79 -31.10 -26.76 -27.83
N ASP A 80 -31.68 -26.31 -26.71
CA ASP A 80 -32.76 -26.99 -25.98
C ASP A 80 -34.16 -26.38 -26.14
N GLN A 81 -34.43 -25.53 -27.13
CA GLN A 81 -35.81 -25.06 -27.36
C GLN A 81 -36.68 -26.08 -28.12
N SER A 82 -37.03 -27.15 -27.41
CA SER A 82 -38.34 -27.78 -27.52
C SER A 82 -39.07 -27.69 -26.18
N SER A 83 -40.15 -26.90 -26.19
CA SER A 83 -41.26 -26.86 -25.23
C SER A 83 -41.07 -26.29 -23.82
N SER A 84 -42.01 -25.39 -23.52
CA SER A 84 -42.69 -25.12 -22.24
C SER A 84 -42.04 -24.25 -21.17
N GLU A 85 -42.94 -23.45 -20.60
CA GLU A 85 -42.84 -22.48 -19.53
C GLU A 85 -42.52 -23.11 -18.15
N GLU A 86 -42.34 -22.21 -17.19
CA GLU A 86 -42.36 -22.38 -15.73
C GLU A 86 -41.06 -22.79 -15.00
N THR A 87 -40.58 -21.81 -14.22
CA THR A 87 -40.26 -21.89 -12.79
C THR A 87 -39.63 -23.17 -12.28
N THR A 88 -38.35 -23.11 -11.87
CA THR A 88 -37.95 -23.62 -10.54
C THR A 88 -36.57 -23.11 -10.13
N THR A 89 -36.56 -22.38 -9.02
CA THR A 89 -35.39 -22.22 -8.16
C THR A 89 -35.04 -23.58 -7.54
N VAL A 90 -33.79 -24.03 -7.67
CA VAL A 90 -33.24 -25.12 -6.83
C VAL A 90 -31.83 -24.76 -6.36
N PRO A 91 -31.55 -24.86 -5.04
CA PRO A 91 -30.32 -24.47 -4.40
C PRO A 91 -29.31 -25.62 -4.32
N GLY A 92 -28.03 -25.29 -4.09
CA GLY A 92 -27.05 -26.24 -3.57
C GLY A 92 -25.73 -25.57 -3.20
N PRO A 93 -24.86 -26.21 -2.40
CA PRO A 93 -25.07 -27.22 -1.36
C PRO A 93 -24.70 -26.69 0.04
N LYS A 94 -25.37 -27.21 1.08
CA LYS A 94 -25.02 -26.97 2.48
C LYS A 94 -23.81 -27.83 2.88
N THR A 95 -22.75 -27.18 3.35
CA THR A 95 -21.71 -27.76 4.22
C THR A 95 -21.94 -27.29 5.67
N PRO A 96 -21.56 -28.08 6.69
CA PRO A 96 -22.19 -28.04 8.00
C PRO A 96 -21.63 -26.94 8.93
N SER A 97 -22.58 -26.27 9.60
CA SER A 97 -22.61 -25.72 10.97
C SER A 97 -21.31 -25.27 11.67
N ASP A 98 -21.33 -23.96 11.96
CA ASP A 98 -20.97 -23.28 13.21
C ASP A 98 -19.54 -23.34 13.74
N SER A 99 -18.83 -22.24 13.45
CA SER A 99 -18.24 -21.42 14.51
C SER A 99 -18.31 -19.93 14.16
N THR A 100 -18.93 -19.19 15.06
CA THR A 100 -19.14 -17.74 15.17
C THR A 100 -17.93 -16.87 14.80
N SER A 101 -18.13 -15.83 13.98
CA SER A 101 -17.73 -14.45 14.32
C SER A 101 -18.40 -13.51 13.32
N THR A 102 -18.95 -12.40 13.82
CA THR A 102 -19.32 -11.22 13.04
C THR A 102 -18.05 -10.63 12.42
N ALA A 103 -17.54 -11.29 11.38
CA ALA A 103 -16.41 -10.83 10.60
C ALA A 103 -16.70 -9.40 10.12
N PHE A 104 -15.67 -8.56 10.10
CA PHE A 104 -15.71 -7.24 9.49
C PHE A 104 -16.55 -7.28 8.22
N HIS A 105 -17.33 -6.23 7.94
CA HIS A 105 -17.90 -6.03 6.62
C HIS A 105 -16.77 -5.69 5.63
N THR A 106 -15.87 -6.64 5.39
CA THR A 106 -14.76 -6.53 4.45
C THR A 106 -15.12 -7.31 3.20
N ASN A 107 -14.74 -6.73 2.07
CA ASN A 107 -14.73 -7.45 0.81
C ASN A 107 -13.95 -8.78 1.01
N PRO A 108 -14.47 -9.94 0.58
CA PRO A 108 -13.79 -11.23 0.73
C PRO A 108 -12.36 -11.23 0.14
N ALA A 109 -12.12 -10.45 -0.92
CA ALA A 109 -10.78 -10.28 -1.48
C ALA A 109 -9.84 -9.52 -0.53
N ALA A 110 -10.32 -8.47 0.13
CA ALA A 110 -9.55 -7.73 1.13
C ALA A 110 -9.26 -8.61 2.36
N ALA A 111 -10.24 -9.39 2.81
CA ALA A 111 -10.04 -10.34 3.91
C ALA A 111 -9.01 -11.42 3.56
N ALA A 112 -9.04 -11.97 2.35
CA ALA A 112 -8.06 -12.93 1.87
C ALA A 112 -6.64 -12.32 1.78
N ALA A 113 -6.53 -11.08 1.29
CA ALA A 113 -5.25 -10.36 1.22
C ALA A 113 -4.66 -10.09 2.61
N VAL A 114 -5.50 -9.66 3.57
CA VAL A 114 -5.08 -9.47 4.96
C VAL A 114 -4.64 -10.79 5.57
N ALA A 115 -5.41 -11.87 5.40
CA ALA A 115 -5.02 -13.19 5.90
C ALA A 115 -3.68 -13.64 5.30
N LEU A 116 -3.47 -13.47 4.00
CA LEU A 116 -2.22 -13.86 3.33
C LEU A 116 -1.00 -13.11 3.88
N VAL A 117 -1.12 -11.83 4.21
CA VAL A 117 0.03 -11.05 4.72
C VAL A 117 0.18 -11.21 6.24
N SER A 118 -0.93 -11.34 6.96
CA SER A 118 -0.93 -11.35 8.43
C SER A 118 -0.77 -12.75 9.03
N HIS A 119 -0.94 -13.84 8.28
CA HIS A 119 -0.96 -15.19 8.85
C HIS A 119 0.31 -15.58 9.64
N GLU A 120 1.47 -15.03 9.29
CA GLU A 120 2.74 -15.29 10.00
C GLU A 120 2.97 -14.36 11.19
N SER A 121 2.12 -13.36 11.40
CA SER A 121 2.30 -12.37 12.46
C SER A 121 1.78 -12.88 13.82
N ASP A 122 2.49 -12.53 14.89
CA ASP A 122 2.07 -12.80 16.27
C ASP A 122 0.68 -12.20 16.57
N ALA A 123 0.36 -11.04 15.98
CA ALA A 123 -0.93 -10.38 16.10
C ALA A 123 -2.06 -11.23 15.52
N TRP A 124 -1.85 -11.88 14.38
CA TRP A 124 -2.85 -12.79 13.81
C TRP A 124 -3.04 -14.05 14.66
N GLY A 125 -1.98 -14.55 15.29
CA GLY A 125 -2.08 -15.60 16.31
C GLY A 125 -2.97 -15.19 17.50
N MET A 126 -2.96 -13.92 17.89
CA MET A 126 -3.85 -13.39 18.93
C MET A 126 -5.31 -13.28 18.46
N VAL A 127 -5.54 -12.97 17.19
CA VAL A 127 -6.89 -12.99 16.59
C VAL A 127 -7.43 -14.43 16.52
N MET A 128 -6.62 -15.36 16.00
CA MET A 128 -7.02 -16.78 15.88
C MET A 128 -7.25 -17.46 17.22
N SER A 129 -6.50 -17.07 18.26
CA SER A 129 -6.72 -17.55 19.63
C SER A 129 -7.92 -16.88 20.34
N GLY A 130 -8.61 -15.94 19.68
CA GLY A 130 -9.75 -15.21 20.23
C GLY A 130 -9.39 -14.18 21.29
N ARG A 131 -8.10 -13.89 21.48
CA ARG A 131 -7.61 -12.86 22.41
C ARG A 131 -7.85 -11.45 21.90
N VAL A 132 -7.82 -11.26 20.58
CA VAL A 132 -8.21 -10.01 19.91
C VAL A 132 -9.53 -10.24 19.20
N LYS A 133 -10.58 -9.57 19.67
CA LYS A 133 -11.90 -9.60 19.04
C LYS A 133 -12.01 -8.48 18.04
N THR A 134 -11.68 -8.81 16.81
CA THR A 134 -11.87 -7.95 15.63
C THR A 134 -13.32 -7.51 15.40
N THR A 135 -14.28 -8.21 16.03
CA THR A 135 -15.71 -7.93 15.95
C THR A 135 -16.18 -6.88 16.96
N GLU A 136 -15.30 -6.36 17.82
CA GLU A 136 -15.68 -5.31 18.76
C GLU A 136 -16.05 -4.02 18.02
N PRO A 137 -17.05 -3.26 18.54
CA PRO A 137 -17.56 -2.07 17.87
C PRO A 137 -16.47 -1.00 17.66
N VAL A 138 -15.45 -0.98 18.52
CA VAL A 138 -14.30 -0.07 18.41
C VAL A 138 -13.51 -0.32 17.13
N PHE A 139 -13.25 -1.58 16.76
CA PHE A 139 -12.55 -1.91 15.51
C PHE A 139 -13.39 -1.56 14.29
N GLN A 140 -14.70 -1.77 14.34
CA GLN A 140 -15.61 -1.37 13.26
C GLN A 140 -15.64 0.15 13.09
N GLN A 141 -15.75 0.89 14.19
CA GLN A 141 -15.71 2.35 14.17
C GLN A 141 -14.38 2.88 13.62
N ALA A 142 -13.26 2.31 14.06
CA ALA A 142 -11.94 2.67 13.56
C ALA A 142 -11.79 2.40 12.06
N MET A 143 -12.26 1.24 11.59
CA MET A 143 -12.24 0.91 10.16
C MET A 143 -13.14 1.83 9.34
N ASN A 144 -14.33 2.17 9.83
CA ASN A 144 -15.22 3.12 9.16
C ASN A 144 -14.57 4.51 9.05
N LEU A 145 -13.95 4.99 10.13
CA LEU A 145 -13.22 6.26 10.11
C LEU A 145 -12.06 6.23 9.09
N GLY A 146 -11.35 5.10 8.99
CA GLY A 146 -10.35 4.90 7.95
C GLY A 146 -10.92 4.94 6.53
N MET A 147 -12.07 4.29 6.31
CA MET A 147 -12.75 4.32 5.01
C MET A 147 -13.22 5.73 4.64
N ASP A 148 -13.75 6.49 5.61
CA ASP A 148 -14.15 7.88 5.42
C ASP A 148 -12.95 8.76 5.03
N ALA A 149 -11.81 8.61 5.72
CA ALA A 149 -10.57 9.29 5.36
C ALA A 149 -10.09 8.96 3.94
N SER A 150 -10.18 7.69 3.52
CA SER A 150 -9.88 7.27 2.15
C SER A 150 -10.83 7.88 1.13
N HIS A 151 -12.14 7.92 1.41
CA HIS A 151 -13.11 8.55 0.54
C HIS A 151 -12.84 10.06 0.38
N HIS A 152 -12.46 10.76 1.46
CA HIS A 152 -12.07 12.17 1.36
C HIS A 152 -10.91 12.40 0.38
N ILE A 153 -9.86 11.57 0.42
CA ILE A 153 -8.76 11.66 -0.57
C ILE A 153 -9.26 11.34 -1.99
N HIS A 154 -10.16 10.36 -2.12
CA HIS A 154 -10.78 10.03 -3.40
C HIS A 154 -11.55 11.22 -3.99
N ASP A 155 -12.39 11.87 -3.20
CA ASP A 155 -13.25 12.96 -3.63
C ASP A 155 -12.41 14.18 -4.04
N ILE A 156 -11.38 14.51 -3.27
CA ILE A 156 -10.42 15.56 -3.60
C ILE A 156 -9.72 15.26 -4.94
N SER A 157 -9.29 14.01 -5.17
CA SER A 157 -8.67 13.60 -6.43
C SER A 157 -9.61 13.75 -7.65
N HIS A 158 -10.93 13.64 -7.45
CA HIS A 158 -11.95 13.88 -8.49
C HIS A 158 -12.32 15.36 -8.64
N GLY A 159 -11.65 16.24 -7.88
CA GLY A 159 -11.88 17.67 -7.86
C GLY A 159 -13.18 18.05 -7.15
N GLY A 160 -13.65 17.21 -6.21
CA GLY A 160 -14.55 17.61 -5.15
C GLY A 160 -13.72 18.35 -4.10
N ILE A 161 -13.78 19.67 -4.12
CA ILE A 161 -13.24 20.47 -3.02
C ILE A 161 -14.44 20.76 -2.13
N ASP A 162 -14.76 19.82 -1.25
CA ASP A 162 -15.60 20.16 -0.11
C ASP A 162 -14.85 21.15 0.78
N GLU A 163 -15.54 21.81 1.70
CA GLU A 163 -15.05 22.82 2.64
C GLU A 163 -13.98 22.26 3.59
N THR A 164 -12.86 21.79 3.05
CA THR A 164 -11.75 21.22 3.78
C THR A 164 -10.88 22.37 4.27
N ASN A 165 -10.58 22.40 5.57
CA ASN A 165 -9.54 23.26 6.16
C ASN A 165 -8.11 22.86 5.74
N LEU A 166 -7.97 22.13 4.63
CA LEU A 166 -6.69 21.70 4.07
C LEU A 166 -6.00 22.92 3.44
N THR A 167 -4.68 23.00 3.64
CA THR A 167 -3.90 24.10 3.07
C THR A 167 -3.75 23.93 1.56
N ASN A 168 -3.36 25.01 0.86
CA ASN A 168 -3.12 24.94 -0.58
C ASN A 168 -2.01 23.94 -0.93
N ASP A 169 -1.05 23.73 -0.02
CA ASP A 169 0.05 22.80 -0.21
C ASP A 169 -0.41 21.34 -0.05
N ASP A 170 -1.33 21.07 0.88
CA ASP A 170 -1.93 19.73 1.06
C ASP A 170 -2.73 19.32 -0.18
N LEU A 171 -3.50 20.25 -0.76
CA LEU A 171 -4.28 20.00 -1.98
C LEU A 171 -3.38 19.78 -3.21
N ARG A 172 -2.16 20.33 -3.23
CA ARG A 172 -1.18 20.07 -4.31
C ARG A 172 -0.52 18.71 -4.21
N ALA A 173 -0.48 18.13 -3.01
CA ALA A 173 0.09 16.81 -2.79
C ALA A 173 -0.83 15.69 -3.29
N ILE A 174 -2.14 15.95 -3.45
CA ILE A 174 -3.11 14.98 -3.95
C ILE A 174 -3.24 15.11 -5.48
N PRO A 175 -2.89 14.07 -6.26
CA PRO A 175 -3.05 14.10 -7.71
C PRO A 175 -4.51 14.28 -8.13
N VAL A 176 -4.76 15.20 -9.07
CA VAL A 176 -6.09 15.42 -9.64
C VAL A 176 -6.30 14.48 -10.83
N LEU A 177 -7.23 13.54 -10.68
CA LEU A 177 -7.63 12.56 -11.69
C LEU A 177 -8.77 13.04 -12.60
N LYS A 178 -9.30 14.25 -12.34
CA LYS A 178 -10.43 14.80 -13.09
C LYS A 178 -10.07 15.10 -14.56
N PRO A 179 -10.85 14.62 -15.54
CA PRO A 179 -10.66 15.00 -16.93
C PRO A 179 -11.01 16.50 -17.15
N PRO A 180 -10.25 17.23 -17.98
CA PRO A 180 -10.56 18.62 -18.32
C PRO A 180 -11.92 18.74 -19.02
N LYS A 181 -12.68 19.82 -18.72
CA LYS A 181 -13.99 20.09 -19.34
C LYS A 181 -13.94 20.39 -20.84
N ARG A 182 -12.77 20.63 -21.43
CA ARG A 182 -12.60 20.95 -22.86
C ARG A 182 -11.89 19.81 -23.57
N SER A 183 -12.48 19.38 -24.68
CA SER A 183 -12.02 18.31 -25.58
C SER A 183 -10.79 18.67 -26.44
N PHE A 184 -10.32 19.91 -26.38
CA PHE A 184 -9.27 20.44 -27.25
C PHE A 184 -8.21 21.22 -26.46
N CYS A 185 -6.93 21.05 -26.80
CA CYS A 185 -5.85 21.89 -26.28
C CYS A 185 -6.03 23.33 -26.79
N PRO A 186 -6.16 24.34 -25.91
CA PRO A 186 -6.26 25.73 -26.36
C PRO A 186 -4.96 26.27 -26.98
N LYS A 187 -3.81 25.60 -26.78
CA LYS A 187 -2.52 26.01 -27.38
C LYS A 187 -2.23 25.40 -28.74
N CYS A 188 -2.66 24.16 -29.00
CA CYS A 188 -2.29 23.45 -30.24
C CYS A 188 -3.46 22.83 -31.00
N GLY A 189 -4.71 22.95 -30.51
CA GLY A 189 -5.89 22.41 -31.18
C GLY A 189 -5.92 20.88 -31.32
N SER A 190 -5.03 20.17 -30.62
CA SER A 190 -4.93 18.71 -30.73
C SER A 190 -6.21 18.01 -30.27
N ASP A 191 -6.57 16.96 -31.01
CA ASP A 191 -7.83 16.24 -30.94
C ASP A 191 -7.98 15.38 -29.66
N ILE A 192 -9.24 15.06 -29.34
CA ILE A 192 -9.75 14.30 -28.20
C ILE A 192 -8.94 13.02 -27.93
N LEU A 193 -8.48 12.33 -28.97
CA LEU A 193 -7.74 11.07 -28.85
C LEU A 193 -6.34 11.26 -28.23
N SER A 194 -5.59 12.28 -28.67
CA SER A 194 -4.28 12.59 -28.10
C SER A 194 -4.39 13.04 -26.64
N HIS A 195 -5.46 13.77 -26.32
CA HIS A 195 -5.78 14.15 -24.94
C HIS A 195 -6.21 12.96 -24.09
N SER A 196 -7.05 12.07 -24.61
CA SER A 196 -7.48 10.87 -23.90
C SER A 196 -6.29 9.99 -23.54
N ASN A 197 -5.33 9.78 -24.44
CA ASN A 197 -4.11 9.01 -24.15
C ASN A 197 -3.23 9.68 -23.09
N LEU A 198 -3.13 11.02 -23.09
CA LEU A 198 -2.45 11.74 -22.02
C LEU A 198 -3.19 11.62 -20.68
N GLN A 199 -4.53 11.60 -20.67
CA GLN A 199 -5.31 11.38 -19.45
C GLN A 199 -5.19 9.95 -18.95
N TRP A 200 -5.26 8.95 -19.83
CA TRP A 200 -5.00 7.55 -19.48
C TRP A 200 -3.59 7.37 -18.93
N LYS A 201 -2.61 8.08 -19.50
CA LYS A 201 -1.25 8.10 -18.98
C LYS A 201 -1.20 8.71 -17.58
N LYS A 202 -1.81 9.88 -17.37
CA LYS A 202 -1.90 10.51 -16.04
C LYS A 202 -2.62 9.64 -15.03
N TRP A 203 -3.73 9.03 -15.42
CA TRP A 203 -4.48 8.12 -14.58
C TRP A 203 -3.64 6.89 -14.24
N ARG A 204 -2.98 6.27 -15.22
CA ARG A 204 -2.07 5.14 -14.98
C ARG A 204 -0.89 5.53 -14.08
N ASP A 205 -0.30 6.71 -14.27
CA ASP A 205 0.88 7.15 -13.53
C ASP A 205 0.53 7.60 -12.10
N HIS A 206 -0.60 8.30 -11.91
CA HIS A 206 -0.99 8.89 -10.61
C HIS A 206 -2.05 8.09 -9.82
N SER A 207 -2.77 7.14 -10.44
CA SER A 207 -3.74 6.31 -9.70
C SER A 207 -3.07 5.50 -8.59
N ALA A 208 -1.85 5.01 -8.83
CA ALA A 208 -1.08 4.31 -7.82
C ALA A 208 -0.77 5.21 -6.60
N GLU A 209 -0.40 6.48 -6.86
CA GLU A 209 -0.13 7.47 -5.81
C GLU A 209 -1.41 7.80 -5.02
N VAL A 210 -2.54 7.98 -5.70
CA VAL A 210 -3.84 8.24 -5.04
C VAL A 210 -4.26 7.03 -4.18
N VAL A 211 -4.15 5.81 -4.70
CA VAL A 211 -4.48 4.59 -3.92
C VAL A 211 -3.54 4.43 -2.71
N GLN A 212 -2.26 4.77 -2.87
CA GLN A 212 -1.32 4.75 -1.76
C GLN A 212 -1.69 5.79 -0.68
N LEU A 213 -2.02 7.02 -1.08
CA LEU A 213 -2.47 8.07 -0.15
C LEU A 213 -3.79 7.68 0.55
N GLN A 214 -4.73 7.09 -0.18
CA GLN A 214 -5.97 6.55 0.38
C GLN A 214 -5.71 5.48 1.44
N ALA A 215 -4.85 4.50 1.12
CA ALA A 215 -4.49 3.44 2.05
C ALA A 215 -3.76 3.99 3.28
N GLN A 216 -2.84 4.94 3.09
CA GLN A 216 -2.13 5.59 4.20
C GLN A 216 -3.10 6.36 5.10
N ALA A 217 -3.95 7.22 4.54
CA ALA A 217 -4.92 7.99 5.31
C ALA A 217 -5.90 7.08 6.08
N ALA A 218 -6.36 5.99 5.44
CA ALA A 218 -7.22 5.01 6.09
C ALA A 218 -6.55 4.29 7.26
N MET A 219 -5.30 3.88 7.08
CA MET A 219 -4.51 3.23 8.13
C MET A 219 -4.24 4.19 9.28
N GLU A 220 -3.82 5.42 9.00
CA GLU A 220 -3.53 6.41 10.03
C GLU A 220 -4.78 6.75 10.87
N ALA A 221 -5.91 7.02 10.22
CA ALA A 221 -7.16 7.33 10.92
C ALA A 221 -7.66 6.15 11.78
N SER A 222 -7.61 4.93 11.24
CA SER A 222 -8.02 3.72 11.99
C SER A 222 -7.07 3.43 13.16
N LEU A 223 -5.76 3.53 12.96
CA LEU A 223 -4.76 3.30 14.01
C LEU A 223 -4.85 4.35 15.12
N VAL A 224 -5.08 5.62 14.80
CA VAL A 224 -5.26 6.67 15.81
C VAL A 224 -6.49 6.38 16.67
N GLN A 225 -7.61 5.95 16.08
CA GLN A 225 -8.81 5.62 16.83
C GLN A 225 -8.60 4.41 17.77
N ILE A 226 -7.91 3.37 17.28
CA ILE A 226 -7.58 2.18 18.09
C ILE A 226 -6.60 2.54 19.20
N ALA A 227 -5.57 3.34 18.89
CA ALA A 227 -4.60 3.80 19.87
C ALA A 227 -5.26 4.63 20.96
N ALA A 228 -6.15 5.55 20.61
CA ALA A 228 -6.91 6.35 21.56
C ALA A 228 -7.72 5.46 22.52
N HIS A 229 -8.43 4.46 21.99
CA HIS A 229 -9.17 3.51 22.82
C HIS A 229 -8.27 2.78 23.83
N TYR A 230 -7.11 2.27 23.40
CA TYR A 230 -6.19 1.57 24.30
C TYR A 230 -5.53 2.50 25.32
N VAL A 231 -5.19 3.74 24.94
CA VAL A 231 -4.68 4.74 25.89
C VAL A 231 -5.73 5.03 26.96
N THR A 232 -6.98 5.27 26.58
CA THR A 232 -8.07 5.47 27.55
C THR A 232 -8.27 4.26 28.46
N ALA A 233 -8.22 3.04 27.92
CA ALA A 233 -8.33 1.83 28.73
C ALA A 233 -7.16 1.67 29.72
N ILE A 234 -5.94 2.06 29.34
CA ILE A 234 -4.78 2.07 30.23
C ILE A 234 -4.96 3.11 31.34
N ASP A 235 -5.38 4.33 31.00
CA ASP A 235 -5.63 5.40 31.97
C ASP A 235 -6.70 4.97 33.00
N GLU A 236 -7.78 4.34 32.55
CA GLU A 236 -8.83 3.78 33.44
C GLU A 236 -8.28 2.69 34.36
N LEU A 237 -7.42 1.80 33.86
CA LEU A 237 -6.76 0.76 34.66
C LEU A 237 -5.80 1.36 35.69
N GLU A 238 -5.05 2.41 35.33
CA GLU A 238 -4.18 3.11 36.26
C GLU A 238 -4.96 3.79 37.38
N ILE A 239 -6.10 4.42 37.06
CA ILE A 239 -7.01 5.00 38.05
C ILE A 239 -7.54 3.91 38.98
N ALA A 240 -8.03 2.80 38.43
CA ALA A 240 -8.53 1.68 39.22
C ALA A 240 -7.46 1.07 40.13
N ASN A 241 -6.22 0.94 39.65
CA ASN A 241 -5.10 0.47 40.45
C ASN A 241 -4.80 1.42 41.61
N LYS A 242 -4.77 2.74 41.37
CA LYS A 242 -4.58 3.74 42.43
C LYS A 242 -5.69 3.67 43.48
N GLU A 243 -6.95 3.55 43.05
CA GLU A 243 -8.07 3.36 43.97
C GLU A 243 -7.95 2.06 44.78
N LEU A 244 -7.51 0.97 44.16
CA LEU A 244 -7.29 -0.31 44.84
C LEU A 244 -6.12 -0.21 45.83
N GLU A 245 -5.05 0.48 45.49
CA GLU A 245 -3.93 0.76 46.40
C GLU A 245 -4.39 1.60 47.61
N GLU A 246 -5.20 2.64 47.39
CA GLU A 246 -5.80 3.43 48.47
C GLU A 246 -6.74 2.59 49.34
N LYS A 247 -7.59 1.75 48.71
CA LYS A 247 -8.44 0.80 49.43
C LYS A 247 -7.59 -0.15 50.27
N LEU A 248 -6.50 -0.68 49.72
CA LEU A 248 -5.57 -1.58 50.42
C LEU A 248 -4.83 -0.88 51.57
N ALA A 249 -4.46 0.38 51.40
CA ALA A 249 -3.84 1.21 52.45
C ALA A 249 -4.82 1.51 53.59
N ASN A 250 -6.11 1.65 53.27
CA ASN A 250 -7.19 1.88 54.24
C ASN A 250 -7.73 0.58 54.86
N VAL A 251 -7.24 -0.60 54.46
CA VAL A 251 -7.61 -1.87 55.09
C VAL A 251 -6.95 -1.97 56.47
N ASP A 252 -7.78 -1.97 57.52
CA ASP A 252 -7.33 -2.15 58.90
C ASP A 252 -6.88 -3.60 59.15
N THR A 253 -5.58 -3.83 58.96
CA THR A 253 -4.91 -5.12 59.17
C THR A 253 -5.13 -5.69 60.57
N LYS A 254 -5.29 -4.85 61.59
CA LYS A 254 -5.53 -5.29 62.97
C LYS A 254 -6.96 -5.77 63.18
N ALA A 255 -7.94 -5.15 62.53
CA ALA A 255 -9.33 -5.61 62.55
C ALA A 255 -9.49 -6.93 61.77
N LEU A 256 -8.74 -7.11 60.68
CA LEU A 256 -8.67 -8.37 59.94
C LEU A 256 -7.98 -9.48 60.74
N GLU A 257 -6.85 -9.21 61.37
CA GLU A 257 -6.20 -10.17 62.29
C GLU A 257 -7.17 -10.62 63.39
N LYS A 258 -7.87 -9.69 64.05
CA LYS A 258 -8.85 -10.05 65.09
C LYS A 258 -10.02 -10.91 64.59
N LYS A 259 -10.42 -10.78 63.32
CA LYS A 259 -11.46 -11.63 62.71
C LYS A 259 -10.94 -12.98 62.24
N ILE A 260 -9.71 -13.02 61.73
CA ILE A 260 -9.09 -14.22 61.14
C ILE A 260 -8.49 -15.10 62.24
N GLU A 261 -7.90 -14.53 63.28
CA GLU A 261 -7.28 -15.24 64.40
C GLU A 261 -8.19 -16.31 65.05
N PRO A 262 -9.47 -16.05 65.38
CA PRO A 262 -10.34 -17.08 65.93
C PRO A 262 -10.65 -18.20 64.93
N GLN A 263 -10.75 -17.89 63.63
CA GLN A 263 -10.97 -18.91 62.60
C GLN A 263 -9.73 -19.76 62.36
N VAL A 264 -8.55 -19.15 62.35
CA VAL A 264 -7.26 -19.85 62.27
C VAL A 264 -7.05 -20.71 63.50
N ARG A 265 -7.30 -20.20 64.70
CA ARG A 265 -7.24 -21.00 65.94
C ARG A 265 -8.21 -22.18 65.90
N LYS A 266 -9.42 -22.02 65.34
CA LYS A 266 -10.39 -23.10 65.19
C LYS A 266 -9.94 -24.16 64.19
N LYS A 267 -9.45 -23.75 63.02
CA LYS A 267 -8.89 -24.66 62.00
C LYS A 267 -7.62 -25.36 62.49
N VAL A 268 -6.71 -24.64 63.13
CA VAL A 268 -5.51 -25.22 63.75
C VAL A 268 -5.92 -26.20 64.84
N ARG A 269 -6.92 -25.91 65.67
CA ARG A 269 -7.39 -26.85 66.69
C ARG A 269 -8.05 -28.09 66.06
N GLU A 270 -8.82 -27.96 64.99
CA GLU A 270 -9.38 -29.09 64.23
C GLU A 270 -8.29 -29.94 63.55
N GLU A 271 -7.26 -29.31 62.96
CA GLU A 271 -6.09 -29.99 62.39
C GLU A 271 -5.26 -30.68 63.48
N LEU A 272 -5.04 -30.02 64.62
CA LEU A 272 -4.32 -30.57 65.76
C LEU A 272 -5.08 -31.72 66.41
N GLU A 273 -6.42 -31.67 66.45
CA GLU A 273 -7.27 -32.77 66.92
C GLU A 273 -7.28 -33.96 65.94
N LYS A 274 -7.21 -33.71 64.63
CA LYS A 274 -6.97 -34.75 63.62
C LYS A 274 -5.58 -35.36 63.77
N GLU A 275 -4.56 -34.54 64.02
CA GLU A 275 -3.20 -34.99 64.30
C GLU A 275 -3.09 -35.74 65.64
N TYR A 276 -3.80 -35.33 66.69
CA TYR A 276 -3.78 -36.03 67.98
C TYR A 276 -4.53 -37.37 67.91
N LYS A 277 -5.65 -37.43 67.19
CA LYS A 277 -6.39 -38.69 66.93
C LYS A 277 -5.64 -39.63 65.99
N SER A 278 -4.74 -39.12 65.16
CA SER A 278 -3.85 -39.94 64.32
C SER A 278 -2.53 -40.30 65.02
N LYS A 279 -2.02 -39.46 65.94
CA LYS A 279 -0.83 -39.75 66.78
C LYS A 279 -1.12 -40.65 67.98
N SER A 280 -2.37 -40.80 68.44
CA SER A 280 -2.73 -41.85 69.40
C SER A 280 -2.65 -43.28 68.82
N VAL A 281 -2.21 -43.44 67.57
CA VAL A 281 -1.96 -44.75 66.91
C VAL A 281 -0.50 -44.89 66.44
N ALA A 282 0.37 -43.91 66.65
CA ALA A 282 1.75 -43.96 66.13
C ALA A 282 2.78 -43.59 67.20
N THR A 283 2.91 -44.44 68.22
CA THR A 283 4.16 -44.57 68.98
C THR A 283 4.90 -45.81 68.49
N ALA A 284 5.79 -45.63 67.52
CA ALA A 284 6.97 -46.46 67.35
C ALA A 284 8.04 -45.68 66.57
N ASP A 285 9.16 -45.54 67.25
CA ASP A 285 10.51 -45.26 66.78
C ASP A 285 10.99 -43.85 66.46
N ALA A 286 12.09 -43.56 67.16
CA ALA A 286 12.88 -42.35 67.19
C ALA A 286 13.96 -42.37 66.10
N GLN A 287 14.19 -41.19 65.51
CA GLN A 287 15.46 -40.46 65.26
C GLN A 287 16.82 -41.20 65.12
N PRO A 288 17.89 -40.59 64.53
CA PRO A 288 18.06 -39.17 64.16
C PRO A 288 18.79 -38.84 62.83
N ALA A 289 18.55 -37.60 62.40
CA ALA A 289 19.48 -36.57 61.89
C ALA A 289 20.64 -36.91 60.92
N LYS A 290 20.72 -36.12 59.83
CA LYS A 290 21.89 -35.22 59.66
C LYS A 290 21.65 -34.06 58.70
N VAL A 291 21.93 -32.88 59.23
CA VAL A 291 22.14 -31.60 58.55
C VAL A 291 23.41 -31.66 57.72
N THR A 292 23.43 -31.10 56.50
CA THR A 292 24.62 -30.38 56.00
C THR A 292 24.23 -29.29 55.02
N ALA A 293 24.87 -28.14 55.19
CA ALA A 293 24.60 -26.90 54.50
C ALA A 293 25.72 -26.55 53.50
N THR A 294 25.39 -25.60 52.63
CA THR A 294 26.28 -24.56 52.06
C THR A 294 27.24 -24.92 50.91
N ARG A 295 27.12 -24.19 49.78
CA ARG A 295 28.07 -23.17 49.25
C ARG A 295 27.90 -22.97 47.74
N THR A 296 27.41 -21.80 47.31
CA THR A 296 28.19 -20.66 46.75
C THR A 296 28.96 -20.94 45.45
N GLY A 297 28.60 -20.24 44.39
CA GLY A 297 29.43 -20.01 43.21
C GLY A 297 28.85 -18.85 42.40
N LYS A 298 29.48 -17.67 42.52
CA LYS A 298 29.06 -16.37 41.97
C LYS A 298 29.99 -15.99 40.83
N SER A 299 29.46 -15.34 39.80
CA SER A 299 30.11 -14.35 38.91
C SER A 299 31.22 -14.85 37.96
N LYS A 300 31.53 -14.24 36.81
CA LYS A 300 31.53 -12.83 36.37
C LYS A 300 31.55 -12.75 34.81
N PRO A 301 31.46 -11.54 34.22
CA PRO A 301 31.08 -11.23 32.84
C PRO A 301 32.26 -10.69 32.00
N GLN A 302 32.00 -10.24 30.76
CA GLN A 302 32.53 -9.04 30.09
C GLN A 302 32.10 -9.07 28.60
N THR A 303 31.27 -8.15 28.11
CA THR A 303 31.61 -6.82 27.52
C THR A 303 32.70 -6.86 26.44
N LYS A 304 32.39 -6.46 25.20
CA LYS A 304 32.46 -5.05 24.75
C LYS A 304 32.08 -4.90 23.28
N SER A 305 31.41 -3.78 23.07
CA SER A 305 31.16 -3.03 21.84
C SER A 305 32.41 -2.69 21.04
N LYS A 306 32.21 -2.46 19.73
CA LYS A 306 33.04 -1.55 18.94
C LYS A 306 32.15 -0.50 18.26
N PRO A 307 32.51 0.79 18.34
CA PRO A 307 31.78 1.89 17.72
C PRO A 307 32.25 2.10 16.27
N GLY A 308 31.36 2.56 15.40
CA GLY A 308 31.69 2.90 14.02
C GLY A 308 30.73 3.94 13.45
N GLY A 309 31.14 5.20 13.55
CA GLY A 309 30.91 6.25 12.56
C GLY A 309 29.47 6.66 12.25
N ALA A 310 28.94 7.62 13.00
CA ALA A 310 28.01 8.58 12.45
C ALA A 310 28.78 9.50 11.49
N ALA A 311 28.52 9.39 10.19
CA ALA A 311 28.89 10.38 9.18
C ALA A 311 27.59 10.92 8.58
N GLY A 312 27.44 12.23 8.61
CA GLY A 312 26.22 12.96 8.29
C GLY A 312 25.68 12.67 6.90
N LEU A 313 24.36 12.48 6.83
CA LEU A 313 23.60 12.14 5.63
C LEU A 313 23.34 13.35 4.70
N PHE A 314 24.05 14.46 4.86
CA PHE A 314 23.99 15.64 3.99
C PHE A 314 25.34 16.37 4.04
N GLY A 315 26.23 16.05 3.11
CA GLY A 315 27.53 16.70 2.98
C GLY A 315 28.07 16.51 1.58
N GLY A 316 28.08 17.60 0.79
CA GLY A 316 28.57 17.61 -0.58
C GLY A 316 29.95 16.98 -0.71
N GLY A 317 30.09 16.10 -1.71
CA GLY A 317 31.35 15.44 -2.02
C GLY A 317 32.49 16.45 -2.30
N PRO A 318 33.75 15.99 -2.25
CA PRO A 318 34.91 16.85 -2.46
C PRO A 318 34.82 17.58 -3.81
N LYS A 319 35.00 18.90 -3.79
CA LYS A 319 35.06 19.72 -5.02
C LYS A 319 36.25 19.28 -5.86
N VAL A 320 35.99 18.63 -6.99
CA VAL A 320 37.00 18.31 -8.00
C VAL A 320 37.39 19.63 -8.66
N THR A 321 38.61 20.11 -8.42
CA THR A 321 39.14 21.33 -9.06
C THR A 321 40.05 20.93 -10.22
N LYS A 322 39.68 21.33 -11.44
CA LYS A 322 40.53 21.24 -12.64
C LYS A 322 40.90 22.66 -13.07
N LYS A 323 42.08 22.83 -13.65
CA LYS A 323 42.55 24.12 -14.18
C LYS A 323 42.95 23.95 -15.63
N PHE A 324 42.57 24.91 -16.46
CA PHE A 324 42.95 24.93 -17.85
C PHE A 324 44.31 25.61 -18.05
N GLU A 325 45.25 24.90 -18.68
CA GLU A 325 46.58 25.43 -19.05
C GLU A 325 46.71 25.35 -20.58
N GLY A 326 46.16 26.34 -21.30
CA GLY A 326 46.17 26.39 -22.75
C GLY A 326 45.70 27.73 -23.31
N ASP A 327 45.59 27.82 -24.64
CA ASP A 327 45.11 29.03 -25.29
C ASP A 327 43.63 29.29 -24.95
N PRO A 328 43.20 30.54 -24.67
CA PRO A 328 41.82 30.85 -24.28
C PRO A 328 40.74 30.33 -25.24
N LYS A 329 41.10 30.18 -26.52
CA LYS A 329 40.20 29.66 -27.57
C LYS A 329 39.88 28.17 -27.40
N ASP A 330 40.80 27.41 -26.80
CA ASP A 330 40.63 25.97 -26.60
C ASP A 330 39.95 25.65 -25.25
N LYS A 331 39.75 26.66 -24.39
CA LYS A 331 39.11 26.50 -23.07
C LYS A 331 37.72 25.88 -23.18
N VAL A 332 36.94 26.26 -24.18
CA VAL A 332 35.57 25.77 -24.39
C VAL A 332 35.55 24.28 -24.72
N ASP A 333 36.34 23.86 -25.70
CA ASP A 333 36.38 22.47 -26.13
C ASP A 333 37.07 21.59 -25.07
N TRP A 334 38.08 22.11 -24.37
CA TRP A 334 38.67 21.44 -23.21
C TRP A 334 37.66 21.25 -22.07
N PHE A 335 36.89 22.29 -21.72
CA PHE A 335 35.95 22.21 -20.60
C PHE A 335 34.85 21.18 -20.87
N LEU A 336 34.33 21.14 -22.10
CA LEU A 336 33.33 20.17 -22.53
C LEU A 336 33.86 18.73 -22.57
N ALA A 337 35.16 18.53 -22.77
CA ALA A 337 35.78 17.21 -22.78
C ALA A 337 36.20 16.74 -21.38
N GLU A 338 36.82 17.63 -20.61
CA GLU A 338 37.63 17.25 -19.45
C GLU A 338 37.12 17.79 -18.11
N ALA A 339 36.21 18.76 -18.07
CA ALA A 339 35.87 19.46 -16.83
C ALA A 339 34.37 19.45 -16.45
N LEU A 340 33.50 18.73 -17.17
CA LEU A 340 32.07 18.66 -16.81
C LEU A 340 31.77 17.93 -15.49
N ASP A 341 32.75 17.24 -14.92
CA ASP A 341 32.69 16.62 -13.59
C ASP A 341 32.99 17.59 -12.44
N THR A 342 33.47 18.81 -12.74
CA THR A 342 33.67 19.88 -11.73
C THR A 342 32.37 20.65 -11.43
N ILE A 343 31.34 20.46 -12.25
CA ILE A 343 30.03 21.11 -12.09
C ILE A 343 29.34 20.56 -10.84
N TYR A 344 28.89 21.46 -9.97
CA TYR A 344 28.19 21.09 -8.75
C TYR A 344 26.86 20.37 -9.06
N ASP A 345 26.71 19.16 -8.52
CA ASP A 345 25.48 18.37 -8.59
C ASP A 345 24.67 18.53 -7.29
N PRO A 346 23.60 19.35 -7.30
CA PRO A 346 22.78 19.58 -6.12
C PRO A 346 21.99 18.34 -5.66
N HIS A 347 21.87 17.32 -6.51
CA HIS A 347 21.14 16.09 -6.22
C HIS A 347 22.06 14.95 -5.76
N GLY A 348 23.38 15.17 -5.70
CA GLY A 348 24.35 14.19 -5.19
C GLY A 348 24.35 12.87 -5.97
N THR A 349 23.94 12.89 -7.24
CA THR A 349 23.87 11.69 -8.09
C THR A 349 25.24 11.15 -8.47
N GLY A 350 26.28 11.97 -8.33
CA GLY A 350 27.68 11.61 -8.63
C GLY A 350 27.94 11.38 -10.12
N LYS A 351 26.99 11.75 -10.99
CA LYS A 351 27.10 11.61 -12.44
C LYS A 351 27.51 12.94 -13.05
N ALA A 352 28.67 12.97 -13.69
CA ALA A 352 29.10 14.13 -14.46
C ALA A 352 28.11 14.43 -15.61
N LEU A 353 27.86 15.73 -15.84
CA LEU A 353 27.02 16.17 -16.95
C LEU A 353 27.70 15.82 -18.28
N LYS A 354 26.91 15.42 -19.28
CA LYS A 354 27.41 15.20 -20.65
C LYS A 354 27.20 16.46 -21.50
N PRO A 355 28.06 16.75 -22.49
CA PRO A 355 27.90 17.94 -23.35
C PRO A 355 26.53 18.03 -24.05
N LYS A 356 25.99 16.88 -24.45
CA LYS A 356 24.69 16.77 -25.14
C LYS A 356 23.48 16.70 -24.19
N THR A 357 23.68 16.84 -22.88
CA THR A 357 22.59 16.83 -21.90
C THR A 357 21.70 18.05 -22.13
N ILE A 358 20.39 17.82 -22.22
CA ILE A 358 19.39 18.88 -22.42
C ILE A 358 19.05 19.48 -21.06
N LEU A 359 19.27 20.78 -20.91
CA LEU A 359 19.01 21.54 -19.68
C LEU A 359 17.59 22.11 -19.66
N ALA A 360 17.08 22.53 -20.83
CA ALA A 360 15.73 23.07 -20.98
C ALA A 360 15.16 22.73 -22.36
N ARG A 361 13.84 22.56 -22.44
CA ARG A 361 13.09 22.24 -23.66
C ARG A 361 11.98 23.26 -23.89
N SER A 362 11.86 23.76 -25.11
CA SER A 362 10.72 24.55 -25.58
C SER A 362 10.20 24.03 -26.92
N SER A 363 9.09 24.60 -27.39
CA SER A 363 8.57 24.40 -28.75
C SER A 363 9.57 24.80 -29.84
N ASP A 364 10.46 25.74 -29.52
CA ASP A 364 11.37 26.39 -30.47
C ASP A 364 12.77 25.79 -30.45
N GLY A 365 13.09 24.92 -29.48
CA GLY A 365 14.36 24.21 -29.42
C GLY A 365 14.70 23.62 -28.05
N ASN A 366 15.84 22.93 -28.01
CA ASN A 366 16.41 22.39 -26.78
C ASN A 366 17.72 23.12 -26.47
N VAL A 367 17.90 23.56 -25.22
CA VAL A 367 19.16 24.10 -24.72
C VAL A 367 19.98 22.96 -24.14
N ARG A 368 21.23 22.79 -24.58
CA ARG A 368 22.15 21.76 -24.08
C ARG A 368 23.31 22.39 -23.30
N VAL A 369 24.00 21.58 -22.51
CA VAL A 369 25.20 22.00 -21.77
C VAL A 369 26.24 22.64 -22.68
N GLN A 370 26.54 22.03 -23.82
CA GLN A 370 27.48 22.58 -24.80
C GLN A 370 27.06 23.96 -25.36
N ASP A 371 25.76 24.20 -25.49
CA ASP A 371 25.24 25.44 -26.08
C ASP A 371 25.41 26.57 -25.05
N VAL A 372 25.16 26.29 -23.77
CA VAL A 372 25.42 27.24 -22.67
C VAL A 372 26.90 27.60 -22.58
N VAL A 373 27.82 26.63 -22.60
CA VAL A 373 29.27 26.91 -22.47
C VAL A 373 29.78 27.73 -23.66
N ARG A 374 29.35 27.40 -24.88
CA ARG A 374 29.78 28.12 -26.10
C ARG A 374 29.23 29.54 -26.15
N ILE A 375 27.94 29.71 -25.93
CA ILE A 375 27.29 31.03 -25.93
C ILE A 375 27.85 31.89 -24.81
N TYR A 376 28.06 31.33 -23.62
CA TYR A 376 28.65 32.06 -22.50
C TYR A 376 30.09 32.52 -22.78
N ALA A 377 30.91 31.68 -23.41
CA ALA A 377 32.29 32.03 -23.74
C ALA A 377 32.38 33.14 -24.81
N ASP A 378 31.42 33.19 -25.74
CA ASP A 378 31.40 34.16 -26.84
C ASP A 378 30.69 35.48 -26.46
N GLU A 379 29.57 35.40 -25.74
CA GLU A 379 28.63 36.50 -25.52
C GLU A 379 28.38 36.84 -24.03
N GLY A 380 28.94 36.07 -23.09
CA GLY A 380 28.73 36.24 -21.65
C GLY A 380 27.31 35.85 -21.18
N GLU A 381 26.94 36.28 -19.98
CA GLU A 381 25.62 35.95 -19.39
C GLU A 381 24.44 36.52 -20.19
N GLU A 382 24.64 37.67 -20.85
CA GLU A 382 23.59 38.36 -21.62
C GLU A 382 23.24 37.65 -22.93
N GLY A 383 24.16 36.84 -23.49
CA GLY A 383 23.89 36.01 -24.68
C GLY A 383 23.05 34.77 -24.38
N LEU A 384 22.96 34.36 -23.10
CA LEU A 384 22.20 33.17 -22.73
C LEU A 384 20.68 33.44 -22.78
N SER A 385 19.99 32.64 -23.59
CA SER A 385 18.52 32.69 -23.67
C SER A 385 17.84 32.56 -22.31
N GLU A 386 16.69 33.22 -22.12
CA GLU A 386 15.85 33.06 -20.91
C GLU A 386 15.52 31.59 -20.63
N LEU A 387 15.41 30.78 -21.69
CA LEU A 387 15.17 29.35 -21.58
C LEU A 387 16.33 28.62 -20.89
N ALA A 388 17.58 29.02 -21.13
CA ALA A 388 18.74 28.46 -20.42
C ALA A 388 18.66 28.73 -18.92
N TRP A 389 18.20 29.92 -18.53
CA TRP A 389 18.06 30.33 -17.14
C TRP A 389 16.95 29.60 -16.36
N THR A 390 16.04 28.91 -17.05
CA THR A 390 15.03 28.06 -16.39
C THR A 390 15.65 26.82 -15.72
N SER A 391 16.86 26.42 -16.12
CA SER A 391 17.59 25.31 -15.51
C SER A 391 18.51 25.80 -14.39
N PRO A 392 18.36 25.33 -13.14
CA PRO A 392 19.28 25.67 -12.05
C PRO A 392 20.74 25.30 -12.34
N SER A 393 20.95 24.28 -13.18
CA SER A 393 22.28 23.82 -13.60
C SER A 393 23.06 24.85 -14.41
N THR A 394 22.40 25.81 -15.06
CA THR A 394 23.04 26.84 -15.87
C THR A 394 24.01 27.69 -15.05
N ARG A 395 23.64 28.08 -13.82
CA ARG A 395 24.53 28.81 -12.91
C ARG A 395 25.76 27.98 -12.52
N TYR A 396 25.56 26.71 -12.17
CA TYR A 396 26.66 25.84 -11.78
C TYR A 396 27.63 25.53 -12.93
N ILE A 397 27.14 25.52 -14.17
CA ILE A 397 27.98 25.37 -15.37
C ILE A 397 28.88 26.60 -15.55
N ILE A 398 28.32 27.80 -15.41
CA ILE A 398 29.07 29.06 -15.53
C ILE A 398 30.12 29.17 -14.43
N GLU A 399 29.72 28.97 -13.17
CA GLU A 399 30.63 29.00 -12.02
C GLU A 399 31.78 27.99 -12.18
N ALA A 400 31.49 26.79 -12.66
CA ALA A 400 32.51 25.77 -12.93
C ALA A 400 33.44 26.19 -14.07
N PHE A 401 32.90 26.74 -15.17
CA PHE A 401 33.67 27.21 -16.32
C PHE A 401 34.62 28.37 -15.97
N ASP A 402 34.18 29.30 -15.12
CA ASP A 402 35.00 30.41 -14.64
C ASP A 402 36.05 29.96 -13.62
N SER A 403 35.75 28.92 -12.85
CA SER A 403 36.68 28.38 -11.85
C SER A 403 37.81 27.52 -12.43
N CYS A 404 37.62 27.01 -13.66
CA CYS A 404 38.62 26.23 -14.40
C CYS A 404 39.52 27.14 -15.24
#